data_AF-A0A7W1PEN7-F1
#
_entry.id   AF-A0A7W1PEN7-F1
#
_cell.length_a   1.000
_cell.length_b   1.000
_cell.length_c   1.000
_cell.angle_alpha   90.00
_cell.angle_beta   90.00
_cell.angle_gamma   90.00
#
_symmetry.space_group_name_H-M   'P 1'
#
loop_
_entity.id
_entity.type
_entity.pdbx_description
1 polymer ?
#
loop_
_entity_poly.entity_id
_entity_poly.type
_entity_poly.pdbx_seq_one_letter_code
_entity_poly.pdbx_strand_id
1 'polypeptide(L)'
;MDEPVGIPTPAADDSPDRRRRRFVANRAFGAIKAQHAAHRTALQIAADALNDVASSTPFLFFHVIWFAIWILINTGMLGMTPFDPYPFGFLTLVVSLEAIFLSIFVLMSQKRESAIAELREELSLQVSLRMEEEVTKTLQLVSGLYTRLGHVVGKDPDLHEMLEPLDVKLIEEGLLDEIKAMSTWRKKKLPPE
;
A
#
# COMPACT_ATOMS: atom_id res chain seq x y z
N MET A 1 34.12 -45.11 -9.34
CA MET A 1 33.36 -45.11 -8.07
C MET A 1 33.07 -43.64 -7.80
N ASP A 2 31.90 -43.19 -8.24
CA ASP A 2 31.47 -41.80 -8.13
C ASP A 2 30.90 -41.56 -6.72
N GLU A 3 31.50 -40.62 -6.00
CA GLU A 3 30.99 -40.15 -4.71
C GLU A 3 29.90 -39.10 -4.99
N PRO A 4 28.67 -39.24 -4.46
CA PRO A 4 27.63 -38.27 -4.71
C PRO A 4 27.94 -36.96 -4.00
N VAL A 5 28.03 -35.87 -4.77
CA VAL A 5 28.14 -34.49 -4.28
C VAL A 5 26.95 -34.21 -3.35
N GLY A 6 27.22 -34.16 -2.04
CA GLY A 6 26.22 -33.81 -1.04
C GLY A 6 25.75 -32.38 -1.26
N ILE A 7 24.48 -32.22 -1.64
CA ILE A 7 23.81 -30.92 -1.64
C ILE A 7 23.78 -30.43 -0.18
N PRO A 8 24.32 -29.25 0.15
CA PRO A 8 24.20 -28.73 1.50
C PRO A 8 22.71 -28.49 1.79
N THR A 9 22.17 -29.25 2.75
CA THR A 9 20.86 -28.96 3.35
C THR A 9 20.84 -27.51 3.84
N PRO A 10 19.78 -26.72 3.60
CA PRO A 10 19.71 -25.35 4.09
C PRO A 10 19.60 -25.40 5.62
N ALA A 11 20.75 -25.42 6.29
CA ALA A 11 20.85 -25.17 7.71
C ALA A 11 20.24 -23.79 7.94
N ALA A 12 19.36 -23.70 8.93
CA ALA A 12 18.78 -22.45 9.39
C ALA A 12 19.90 -21.55 9.95
N ASP A 13 20.61 -20.84 9.07
CA ASP A 13 21.61 -19.86 9.44
C ASP A 13 20.90 -18.62 9.98
N ASP A 14 21.01 -18.46 11.29
CA ASP A 14 20.43 -17.40 12.10
C ASP A 14 21.44 -16.24 12.26
N SER A 15 22.20 -15.97 11.21
CA SER A 15 23.33 -15.04 11.20
C SER A 15 22.93 -13.62 11.65
N PRO A 16 23.76 -12.97 12.48
CA PRO A 16 23.48 -11.64 13.05
C PRO A 16 23.19 -10.55 12.00
N ASP A 17 23.68 -10.73 10.77
CA ASP A 17 23.43 -9.83 9.65
C ASP A 17 21.96 -9.83 9.17
N ARG A 18 21.27 -10.98 9.19
CA ARG A 18 19.82 -11.02 8.87
C ARG A 18 18.99 -10.27 9.91
N ARG A 19 19.35 -10.40 11.20
CA ARG A 19 18.71 -9.64 12.29
C ARG A 19 18.94 -8.13 12.11
N ARG A 20 20.16 -7.72 11.78
CA ARG A 20 20.52 -6.31 11.59
C ARG A 20 19.80 -5.67 10.40
N ARG A 21 19.69 -6.37 9.26
CA ARG A 21 18.92 -5.89 8.08
C ARG A 21 17.42 -5.73 8.38
N ARG A 22 16.80 -6.69 9.07
CA ARG A 22 15.39 -6.56 9.52
C ARG A 22 15.20 -5.41 10.49
N PHE A 23 16.16 -5.18 11.38
CA PHE A 23 16.10 -4.09 12.36
C PHE A 23 16.14 -2.70 11.70
N VAL A 24 16.99 -2.53 10.67
CA VAL A 24 17.11 -1.27 9.93
C VAL A 24 15.85 -0.99 9.13
N ALA A 25 15.31 -1.99 8.42
CA ALA A 25 14.06 -1.85 7.67
C ALA A 25 12.89 -1.48 8.58
N ASN A 26 12.72 -2.19 9.70
CA ASN A 26 11.64 -1.91 10.66
C ASN A 26 11.77 -0.52 11.30
N ARG A 27 12.99 -0.04 11.53
CA ARG A 27 13.22 1.31 12.07
C ARG A 27 12.90 2.41 11.05
N ALA A 28 13.23 2.20 9.76
CA ALA A 28 12.89 3.15 8.70
C ALA A 28 11.37 3.29 8.54
N PHE A 29 10.64 2.18 8.48
CA PHE A 29 9.17 2.19 8.45
C PHE A 29 8.56 2.74 9.75
N GLY A 30 9.17 2.42 10.90
CA GLY A 30 8.76 2.96 12.19
C GLY A 30 8.96 4.47 12.30
N ALA A 31 10.03 5.02 11.74
CA ALA A 31 10.32 6.45 11.74
C ALA A 31 9.33 7.23 10.86
N ILE A 32 8.98 6.72 9.67
CA ILE A 32 7.96 7.31 8.79
C ILE A 32 6.60 7.35 9.51
N LYS A 33 6.22 6.23 10.15
CA LYS A 33 4.97 6.16 10.94
C LYS A 33 4.99 7.09 12.14
N ALA A 34 6.11 7.19 12.85
CA ALA A 34 6.25 8.06 14.03
C ALA A 34 6.19 9.55 13.66
N GLN A 35 6.80 9.96 12.55
CA GLN A 35 6.73 11.33 12.05
C GLN A 35 5.31 11.72 11.62
N HIS A 36 4.57 10.79 10.99
CA HIS A 36 3.16 10.99 10.63
C HIS A 36 2.23 10.97 11.86
N ALA A 37 2.59 10.24 12.92
CA ALA A 37 1.85 10.24 14.18
C ALA A 37 2.03 11.55 14.97
N ALA A 38 3.17 12.21 14.84
CA ALA A 38 3.51 13.44 15.56
C ALA A 38 2.75 14.69 15.08
N HIS A 39 1.98 14.61 14.00
CA HIS A 39 1.16 15.71 13.45
C HIS A 39 -0.33 15.36 13.39
N ARG A 40 -0.81 14.53 14.34
CA ARG A 40 -2.24 14.17 14.37
C ARG A 40 -3.06 15.23 15.09
N THR A 41 -4.01 15.81 14.38
CA THR A 41 -5.05 16.65 14.98
C THR A 41 -6.00 15.76 15.80
N ALA A 42 -6.61 16.29 16.87
CA ALA A 42 -7.57 15.53 17.69
C ALA A 42 -8.70 14.88 16.87
N LEU A 43 -9.15 15.56 15.81
CA LEU A 43 -10.15 15.03 14.86
C LEU A 43 -9.67 13.76 14.13
N GLN A 44 -8.38 13.66 13.81
CA GLN A 44 -7.80 12.51 13.10
C GLN A 44 -7.67 11.30 14.03
N ILE A 45 -7.37 11.52 15.31
CA ILE A 45 -7.36 10.47 16.32
C ILE A 45 -8.78 9.89 16.49
N ALA A 46 -9.78 10.76 16.57
CA ALA A 46 -11.18 10.35 16.67
C ALA A 46 -11.64 9.58 15.42
N ALA A 47 -11.25 10.02 14.23
CA ALA A 47 -11.61 9.36 12.98
C ALA A 47 -10.96 7.99 12.82
N ASP A 48 -9.72 7.80 13.27
CA ASP A 48 -9.07 6.49 13.28
C ASP A 48 -9.79 5.52 14.21
N ALA A 49 -10.09 5.97 15.44
CA ALA A 49 -10.83 5.16 16.39
C ALA A 49 -12.21 4.78 15.85
N LEU A 50 -12.91 5.72 15.19
CA LEU A 50 -14.22 5.44 14.60
C LEU A 50 -14.12 4.49 13.40
N ASN A 51 -13.10 4.66 12.55
CA ASN A 51 -12.88 3.80 11.39
C ASN A 51 -12.50 2.36 11.79
N ASP A 52 -11.69 2.22 12.84
CA ASP A 52 -11.33 0.90 13.39
C ASP A 52 -12.55 0.19 14.00
N VAL A 53 -13.45 0.95 14.65
CA VAL A 53 -14.72 0.42 15.15
C VAL A 53 -15.68 0.09 14.00
N ALA A 54 -15.83 0.98 13.02
CA ALA A 54 -16.75 0.81 11.88
C ALA A 54 -16.34 -0.33 10.94
N SER A 55 -15.03 -0.56 10.78
CA SER A 55 -14.49 -1.70 10.01
C SER A 55 -14.54 -3.03 10.77
N SER A 56 -14.93 -3.00 12.04
CA SER A 56 -14.97 -4.17 12.90
C SER A 56 -16.25 -4.99 12.69
N THR A 57 -16.12 -6.31 12.58
CA THR A 57 -17.25 -7.25 12.49
C THR A 57 -18.31 -7.11 13.61
N PRO A 58 -17.97 -6.82 14.89
CA PRO A 58 -18.94 -6.63 15.96
C PRO A 58 -19.85 -5.40 15.76
N PHE A 59 -19.36 -4.36 15.10
CA PHE A 59 -20.15 -3.13 14.85
C PHE A 59 -21.36 -3.41 13.95
N LEU A 60 -21.19 -4.29 12.97
CA LEU A 60 -22.29 -4.76 12.13
C LEU A 60 -23.34 -5.52 12.95
N PHE A 61 -22.92 -6.48 13.80
CA PHE A 61 -23.84 -7.22 14.65
C PHE A 61 -24.58 -6.32 15.65
N PHE A 62 -23.89 -5.33 16.22
CA PHE A 62 -24.51 -4.32 17.06
C PHE A 62 -25.64 -3.58 16.32
N HIS A 63 -25.41 -3.12 15.09
CA HIS A 63 -26.44 -2.45 14.28
C HIS A 63 -27.62 -3.34 13.97
N VAL A 64 -27.37 -4.61 13.61
CA VAL A 64 -28.44 -5.58 13.33
C VAL A 64 -29.32 -5.79 14.57
N ILE A 65 -28.72 -5.99 15.74
CA ILE A 65 -29.45 -6.18 17.00
C ILE A 65 -30.20 -4.90 17.37
N TRP A 66 -29.55 -3.74 17.26
CA TRP A 66 -30.14 -2.43 17.53
C TRP A 66 -31.39 -2.19 16.67
N PHE A 67 -31.30 -2.42 15.35
CA PHE A 67 -32.45 -2.28 14.45
C PHE A 67 -33.56 -3.29 14.74
N ALA A 68 -33.21 -4.54 15.04
CA ALA A 68 -34.20 -5.56 15.40
C ALA A 68 -34.97 -5.17 16.68
N ILE A 69 -34.27 -4.66 17.70
CA ILE A 69 -34.88 -4.16 18.94
C ILE A 69 -35.79 -2.95 18.64
N TRP A 70 -35.31 -1.99 17.85
CA TRP A 70 -36.10 -0.80 17.49
C TRP A 70 -37.40 -1.17 16.79
N ILE A 71 -37.34 -2.08 15.80
CA ILE A 71 -38.51 -2.56 15.07
C ILE A 71 -39.46 -3.30 16.01
N LEU A 72 -38.95 -4.16 16.90
CA LEU A 72 -39.79 -4.93 17.83
C LEU A 72 -40.55 -4.02 18.83
N ILE A 73 -39.91 -2.95 19.31
CA ILE A 73 -40.53 -1.96 20.18
C ILE A 73 -41.61 -1.17 19.42
N ASN A 74 -41.31 -0.72 18.20
CA ASN A 74 -42.21 0.15 17.43
C ASN A 74 -43.31 -0.59 16.64
N THR A 75 -43.22 -1.91 16.49
CA THR A 75 -44.31 -2.74 15.94
C THR A 75 -45.40 -3.06 16.96
N GLY A 76 -45.26 -2.59 18.20
CA GLY A 76 -46.29 -2.73 19.23
C GLY A 76 -46.41 -4.15 19.79
N MET A 77 -45.51 -5.08 19.44
CA MET A 77 -45.47 -6.44 20.00
C MET A 77 -45.27 -6.46 21.53
N LEU A 78 -44.74 -5.37 22.09
CA LEU A 78 -44.48 -5.19 23.51
C LEU A 78 -45.59 -4.42 24.25
N GLY A 79 -46.70 -4.06 23.59
CA GLY A 79 -47.82 -3.34 24.22
C GLY A 79 -47.54 -1.87 24.58
N MET A 80 -46.41 -1.33 24.13
CA MET A 80 -46.03 0.09 24.29
C MET A 80 -46.57 0.93 23.13
N THR A 81 -46.86 2.21 23.37
CA THR A 81 -47.24 3.16 22.32
C THR A 81 -46.10 3.34 21.32
N PRO A 82 -46.30 3.05 20.02
CA PRO A 82 -45.27 3.24 19.00
C PRO A 82 -44.82 4.70 18.94
N PHE A 83 -43.53 4.95 19.16
CA PHE A 83 -42.96 6.29 19.08
C PHE A 83 -42.51 6.65 17.64
N ASP A 84 -42.09 5.65 16.88
CA ASP A 84 -41.68 5.76 15.47
C ASP A 84 -42.53 4.78 14.62
N PRO A 85 -43.78 5.13 14.28
CA PRO A 85 -44.65 4.28 13.48
C PRO A 85 -44.06 4.02 12.09
N TYR A 86 -44.42 2.89 11.49
CA TYR A 86 -44.09 2.61 10.08
C TYR A 86 -44.55 3.80 9.21
N PRO A 87 -43.65 4.46 8.44
CA PRO A 87 -42.40 3.94 7.83
C PRO A 87 -41.07 4.21 8.57
N PHE A 88 -41.05 4.37 9.90
CA PHE A 88 -39.84 4.59 10.72
C PHE A 88 -39.02 5.84 10.31
N GLY A 89 -39.67 7.01 10.34
CA GLY A 89 -39.04 8.26 9.94
C GLY A 89 -37.86 8.67 10.82
N PHE A 90 -37.95 8.45 12.14
CA PHE A 90 -36.88 8.82 13.06
C PHE A 90 -35.65 7.93 12.90
N LEU A 91 -35.84 6.60 12.80
CA LEU A 91 -34.74 5.67 12.54
C LEU A 91 -34.01 6.05 11.25
N THR A 92 -34.76 6.32 10.18
CA THR A 92 -34.18 6.67 8.88
C THR A 92 -33.36 7.97 8.94
N LEU A 93 -33.86 8.98 9.66
CA LEU A 93 -33.14 10.24 9.84
C LEU A 93 -31.82 10.04 10.60
N VAL A 94 -31.86 9.30 11.72
CA VAL A 94 -30.66 9.06 12.54
C VAL A 94 -29.63 8.25 11.75
N VAL A 95 -30.05 7.17 11.10
CA VAL A 95 -29.16 6.29 10.32
C VAL A 95 -28.56 7.02 9.12
N SER A 96 -29.32 7.85 8.41
CA SER A 96 -28.79 8.62 7.28
C SER A 96 -27.73 9.63 7.71
N LEU A 97 -27.94 10.31 8.84
CA LEU A 97 -26.96 11.23 9.40
C LEU A 97 -25.70 10.48 9.85
N GLU A 98 -25.86 9.35 10.56
CA GLU A 98 -24.76 8.49 10.99
C GLU A 98 -23.94 7.98 9.79
N ALA A 99 -24.60 7.54 8.72
CA ALA A 99 -23.95 7.06 7.50
C ALA A 99 -23.09 8.15 6.82
N ILE A 100 -23.55 9.42 6.81
CA ILE A 100 -22.75 10.55 6.28
C ILE A 100 -21.48 10.72 7.11
N PHE A 101 -21.58 10.72 8.45
CA PHE A 101 -20.41 10.83 9.33
C PHE A 101 -19.43 9.68 9.11
N LEU A 102 -19.92 8.43 9.09
CA LEU A 102 -19.09 7.25 8.82
C LEU A 102 -18.39 7.37 7.46
N SER A 103 -19.10 7.77 6.40
CA SER A 103 -18.52 7.95 5.08
C SER A 103 -17.42 9.00 5.05
N ILE A 104 -17.59 10.13 5.77
CA ILE A 104 -16.56 11.17 5.86
C ILE A 104 -15.32 10.65 6.60
N PHE A 105 -15.50 9.92 7.70
CA PHE A 105 -14.39 9.35 8.46
C PHE A 105 -13.64 8.29 7.65
N VAL A 106 -14.36 7.41 6.95
CA VAL A 106 -13.77 6.43 6.03
C VAL A 106 -12.99 7.15 4.93
N LEU A 107 -13.54 8.19 4.30
CA LEU A 107 -12.86 8.94 3.25
C LEU A 107 -11.60 9.65 3.77
N MET A 108 -11.64 10.18 4.99
CA MET A 108 -10.48 10.80 5.61
C MET A 108 -9.38 9.77 5.91
N SER A 109 -9.75 8.59 6.42
CA SER A 109 -8.83 7.47 6.63
C SER A 109 -8.21 7.01 5.31
N GLN A 110 -9.03 6.80 4.28
CA GLN A 110 -8.59 6.43 2.93
C GLN A 110 -7.62 7.46 2.33
N LYS A 111 -7.93 8.77 2.44
CA LYS A 111 -7.04 9.83 1.95
C LYS A 111 -5.66 9.75 2.61
N ARG A 112 -5.61 9.49 3.91
CA ARG A 112 -4.34 9.34 4.64
C ARG A 112 -3.59 8.09 4.20
N GLU A 113 -4.24 6.94 4.18
CA GLU A 113 -3.59 5.68 3.78
C GLU A 113 -3.09 5.76 2.34
N SER A 114 -3.81 6.46 1.45
CA SER A 114 -3.36 6.73 0.08
C SER A 114 -2.08 7.57 0.03
N ALA A 115 -1.97 8.63 0.84
CA ALA A 115 -0.76 9.46 0.89
C ALA A 115 0.45 8.68 1.45
N ILE A 116 0.22 7.80 2.44
CA ILE A 116 1.27 6.94 2.98
C ILE A 116 1.70 5.88 1.94
N ALA A 117 0.73 5.32 1.20
CA ALA A 117 1.00 4.36 0.14
C ALA A 117 1.85 4.97 -0.98
N GLU A 118 1.52 6.20 -1.40
CA GLU A 118 2.27 6.95 -2.42
C GLU A 118 3.72 7.21 -1.99
N LEU A 119 3.93 7.70 -0.75
CA LEU A 119 5.29 7.88 -0.20
C LEU A 119 6.08 6.57 -0.14
N ARG A 120 5.41 5.46 0.22
CA ARG A 120 6.04 4.13 0.28
C ARG A 120 6.42 3.66 -1.13
N GLU A 121 5.59 3.91 -2.12
CA GLU A 121 5.85 3.57 -3.51
C GLU A 121 7.03 4.37 -4.06
N GLU A 122 7.07 5.69 -3.84
CA GLU A 122 8.19 6.54 -4.23
C GLU A 122 9.51 6.06 -3.61
N LEU A 123 9.52 5.77 -2.31
CA LEU A 123 10.72 5.25 -1.63
C LEU A 123 11.14 3.89 -2.20
N SER A 124 10.18 3.01 -2.47
CA SER A 124 10.46 1.69 -3.05
C SER A 124 11.07 1.82 -4.44
N LEU A 125 10.59 2.75 -5.27
CA LEU A 125 11.15 3.06 -6.57
C LEU A 125 12.59 3.59 -6.44
N GLN A 126 12.82 4.56 -5.56
CA GLN A 126 14.16 5.11 -5.33
C GLN A 126 15.16 4.04 -4.88
N VAL A 127 14.77 3.16 -3.96
CA VAL A 127 15.62 2.03 -3.54
C VAL A 127 15.89 1.09 -4.71
N SER A 128 14.87 0.78 -5.52
CA SER A 128 15.04 -0.11 -6.69
C SER A 128 16.01 0.48 -7.72
N LEU A 129 15.86 1.76 -8.06
CA LEU A 129 16.79 2.47 -8.96
C LEU A 129 18.22 2.47 -8.42
N ARG A 130 18.40 2.67 -7.12
CA ARG A 130 19.72 2.59 -6.47
C ARG A 130 20.32 1.18 -6.52
N MET A 131 19.50 0.16 -6.28
CA MET A 131 19.95 -1.23 -6.39
C MET A 131 20.39 -1.55 -7.81
N GLU A 132 19.65 -1.12 -8.83
CA GLU A 132 20.04 -1.28 -10.24
C GLU A 132 21.40 -0.62 -10.52
N GLU A 133 21.61 0.63 -10.10
CA GLU A 133 22.92 1.30 -10.26
C GLU A 133 24.07 0.54 -9.56
N GLU A 134 23.83 0.02 -8.35
CA GLU A 134 24.81 -0.75 -7.59
C GLU A 134 25.10 -2.10 -8.26
N VAL A 135 24.08 -2.76 -8.82
CA VAL A 135 24.20 -4.01 -9.57
C VAL A 135 25.01 -3.78 -10.85
N THR A 136 24.67 -2.77 -11.65
CA THR A 136 25.43 -2.41 -12.85
C THR A 136 26.88 -2.10 -12.53
N LYS A 137 27.16 -1.31 -11.48
CA LYS A 137 28.55 -1.04 -11.06
C LYS A 137 29.28 -2.29 -10.62
N THR A 138 28.61 -3.18 -9.89
CA THR A 138 29.19 -4.46 -9.47
C THR A 138 29.53 -5.32 -10.70
N LEU A 139 28.62 -5.37 -11.67
CA LEU A 139 28.82 -6.10 -12.93
C LEU A 139 29.98 -5.51 -13.75
N GLN A 140 30.10 -4.18 -13.82
CA GLN A 140 31.22 -3.49 -14.46
C GLN A 140 32.55 -3.83 -13.79
N LEU A 141 32.60 -3.84 -12.45
CA LEU A 141 33.81 -4.22 -11.71
C LEU A 141 34.19 -5.69 -11.94
N VAL A 142 33.21 -6.59 -11.91
CA VAL A 142 33.42 -8.03 -12.15
C VAL A 142 33.89 -8.28 -13.59
N SER A 143 33.26 -7.62 -14.58
CA SER A 143 33.65 -7.68 -15.99
C SER A 143 35.08 -7.16 -16.22
N GLY A 144 35.43 -6.05 -15.54
CA GLY A 144 36.78 -5.50 -15.54
C GLY A 144 37.83 -6.45 -14.95
N LEU A 145 37.49 -7.14 -13.85
CA LEU A 145 38.36 -8.18 -13.27
C LEU A 145 38.51 -9.39 -14.19
N TYR A 146 37.42 -9.86 -14.79
CA TYR A 146 37.42 -10.98 -15.74
C TYR A 146 38.35 -10.71 -16.92
N THR A 147 38.30 -9.49 -17.46
CA THR A 147 39.18 -9.04 -18.53
C THR A 147 40.65 -8.98 -18.09
N ARG A 148 40.94 -8.48 -16.88
CA ARG A 148 42.31 -8.44 -16.34
C ARG A 148 42.91 -9.82 -16.09
N LEU A 149 42.09 -10.83 -15.81
CA LEU A 149 42.52 -12.23 -15.68
C LEU A 149 42.84 -12.89 -17.03
N GLY A 150 42.72 -12.16 -18.15
CA GLY A 150 43.03 -12.65 -19.48
C GLY A 150 41.88 -13.41 -20.15
N HIS A 151 40.70 -13.41 -19.54
CA HIS A 151 39.50 -14.00 -20.13
C HIS A 151 38.71 -12.95 -20.91
N VAL A 152 38.22 -13.33 -22.08
CA VAL A 152 37.38 -12.47 -22.91
C VAL A 152 35.95 -12.64 -22.44
N VAL A 153 35.33 -11.57 -21.95
CA VAL A 153 33.90 -11.54 -21.65
C VAL A 153 33.15 -12.03 -22.88
N GLY A 154 32.32 -13.08 -22.73
CA GLY A 154 31.54 -13.63 -23.83
C GLY A 154 30.71 -12.54 -24.51
N LYS A 155 30.51 -12.63 -25.84
CA LYS A 155 29.59 -11.75 -26.58
C LYS A 155 28.15 -12.09 -26.23
N ASP A 156 27.78 -11.84 -24.99
CA ASP A 156 26.42 -11.92 -24.50
C ASP A 156 25.78 -10.53 -24.66
N PRO A 157 24.81 -10.35 -25.57
CA PRO A 157 24.14 -9.08 -25.78
C PRO A 157 23.41 -8.61 -24.51
N ASP A 158 22.83 -9.53 -23.74
CA ASP A 158 22.07 -9.22 -22.52
C ASP A 158 23.01 -8.64 -21.45
N LEU A 159 24.22 -9.20 -21.33
CA LEU A 159 25.24 -8.69 -20.41
C LEU A 159 25.70 -7.29 -20.79
N HIS A 160 25.78 -6.98 -22.09
CA HIS A 160 26.17 -5.64 -22.56
C HIS A 160 25.13 -4.59 -22.17
N GLU A 161 23.84 -4.93 -22.34
CA GLU A 161 22.73 -4.07 -21.93
C GLU A 161 22.74 -3.83 -20.41
N MET A 162 22.97 -4.87 -19.60
CA MET A 162 23.05 -4.74 -18.13
C MET A 162 24.24 -3.91 -17.62
N LEU A 163 25.31 -3.78 -18.43
CA LEU A 163 26.48 -2.97 -18.11
C LEU A 163 26.25 -1.48 -18.41
N GLU A 164 25.23 -1.15 -19.21
CA GLU A 164 24.87 0.25 -19.45
C GLU A 164 24.26 0.86 -18.18
N PRO A 165 24.69 2.07 -17.78
CA PRO A 165 24.11 2.73 -16.63
C PRO A 165 22.64 3.04 -16.89
N LEU A 166 21.80 2.73 -15.91
CA LEU A 166 20.38 3.07 -15.94
C LEU A 166 20.19 4.59 -16.10
N ASP A 167 19.64 5.02 -17.24
CA ASP A 167 19.33 6.42 -17.49
C ASP A 167 17.92 6.75 -17.01
N VAL A 168 17.84 7.32 -15.82
CA VAL A 168 16.57 7.72 -15.19
C VAL A 168 15.79 8.73 -16.05
N LYS A 169 16.47 9.57 -16.85
CA LYS A 169 15.81 10.57 -17.71
C LYS A 169 15.07 9.93 -18.87
N LEU A 170 15.66 8.89 -19.49
CA LEU A 170 15.01 8.14 -20.56
C LEU A 170 13.71 7.47 -20.07
N ILE A 171 13.72 6.98 -18.83
CA ILE A 171 12.51 6.41 -18.20
C ILE A 171 11.47 7.51 -17.94
N GLU A 172 11.88 8.68 -17.44
CA GLU A 172 10.99 9.82 -17.21
C GLU A 172 10.35 10.33 -18.51
N GLU A 173 11.14 10.53 -19.56
CA GLU A 173 10.66 10.98 -20.87
C GLU A 173 9.66 9.98 -21.47
N GLY A 174 9.94 8.68 -21.39
CA GLY A 174 9.03 7.63 -21.84
C GLY A 174 7.71 7.62 -21.08
N LEU A 175 7.75 7.77 -19.75
CA LEU A 175 6.55 7.79 -18.90
C LEU A 175 5.68 9.03 -19.19
N LEU A 176 6.31 10.19 -19.38
CA LEU A 176 5.62 11.44 -19.72
C LEU A 176 4.94 11.36 -21.09
N ASP A 177 5.59 10.76 -22.07
CA ASP A 177 5.01 10.54 -23.40
C ASP A 177 3.82 9.59 -23.35
N GLU A 178 3.89 8.53 -22.55
CA GLU A 178 2.78 7.59 -22.35
C GLU A 178 1.58 8.27 -21.65
N ILE A 179 1.82 9.04 -20.59
CA ILE A 179 0.78 9.83 -19.91
C ILE A 179 0.13 10.82 -20.89
N LYS A 180 0.94 11.48 -21.72
CA LYS A 180 0.45 12.41 -22.75
C LYS A 180 -0.37 11.70 -23.82
N ALA A 181 0.04 10.50 -24.25
CA ALA A 181 -0.72 9.67 -25.18
C ALA A 181 -2.07 9.23 -24.59
N MET A 182 -2.11 8.81 -23.32
CA MET A 182 -3.36 8.45 -22.64
C MET A 182 -4.29 9.65 -22.45
N SER A 183 -3.76 10.82 -22.08
CA SER A 183 -4.56 12.03 -21.89
C SER A 183 -5.19 12.53 -23.20
N THR A 184 -4.44 12.48 -24.31
CA THR A 184 -4.92 12.86 -25.64
C THR A 184 -5.97 11.87 -26.17
N TRP A 185 -5.79 10.57 -25.94
CA TRP A 185 -6.80 9.54 -26.25
C TRP A 185 -8.11 9.77 -25.49
N ARG A 186 -8.02 10.05 -24.17
CA ARG A 186 -9.19 10.33 -23.32
C ARG A 186 -9.95 11.57 -23.81
N LYS A 187 -9.23 12.63 -24.21
CA LYS A 187 -9.82 13.87 -24.74
C LYS A 187 -10.50 13.67 -26.10
N LYS A 188 -9.97 12.78 -26.95
CA LYS A 188 -10.55 12.45 -28.26
C LYS A 188 -11.80 11.57 -28.18
N LYS A 189 -11.97 10.81 -27.09
CA LYS A 189 -13.07 9.85 -26.91
C LYS A 189 -14.29 10.44 -26.17
N LEU A 190 -14.18 11.63 -25.56
CA LEU A 190 -15.33 12.37 -25.03
C LEU A 190 -16.07 13.05 -26.20
N PRO A 191 -17.38 12.81 -26.39
CA PRO A 191 -18.16 13.59 -27.35
C PRO A 191 -18.14 15.08 -26.97
N PRO A 192 -18.15 16.01 -27.93
CA PRO A 192 -18.36 17.42 -27.63
C PRO A 192 -19.74 17.59 -26.99
N GLU A 193 -19.82 18.35 -25.89
CA GLU A 193 -21.07 18.77 -25.27
C GLU A 193 -21.95 19.60 -26.22
#